data_AF-A0A1Q6E6S2-F1
#
_entry.id   AF-A0A1Q6E6S2-F1
#
_cell.length_a   1.000
_cell.length_b   1.000
_cell.length_c   1.000
_cell.angle_alpha   90.00
_cell.angle_beta   90.00
_cell.angle_gamma   90.00
#
_symmetry.space_group_name_H-M   'P 1'
#
loop_
_entity.id
_entity.type
_entity.pdbx_description
1 polymer ?
#
loop_
_entity_poly.entity_id
_entity_poly.type
_entity_poly.pdbx_seq_one_letter_code
_entity_poly.pdbx_strand_id
1 'polypeptide(L)'
;MTDENEVIVGIKLPKKNPSIIMVLGVGGAGGNAVNHMYDLGITDVTFMVCNTDRQALNASPVPIKVQLGEGLGAGNDPNKGRQAAIESLDDIVLRFEQEGTKMVFVTAGMGGGTGTGAAPVIAKAARDRGILTVGIVTLPFHAEGRKRVDQANRGLEELRKNVDSLVVIHNDNIAKIYGSLPLEEAFGKADDILATAAKGIAELITREGNLNVDFADVRSWGRAGPAAKTR
;
A
#
# COMPACT_ATOMS: atom_id res chain seq x y z
N MET A 1 -33.81 -38.15 -12.35
CA MET A 1 -34.25 -37.75 -11.01
C MET A 1 -33.57 -36.45 -10.70
N THR A 2 -34.38 -35.43 -10.47
CA THR A 2 -34.08 -34.02 -10.30
C THR A 2 -33.24 -33.75 -9.05
N ASP A 3 -32.16 -32.98 -9.18
CA ASP A 3 -31.62 -32.19 -8.06
C ASP A 3 -32.30 -30.82 -8.12
N GLU A 4 -33.35 -30.67 -7.32
CA GLU A 4 -34.00 -29.40 -7.01
C GLU A 4 -33.82 -29.10 -5.51
N ASN A 5 -33.43 -27.85 -5.23
CA ASN A 5 -33.52 -27.13 -3.94
C ASN A 5 -32.50 -27.56 -2.85
N GLU A 6 -31.79 -26.66 -2.17
CA GLU A 6 -32.28 -25.39 -1.61
C GLU A 6 -31.25 -24.25 -1.66
N VAL A 7 -31.76 -23.09 -2.09
CA VAL A 7 -31.28 -21.76 -1.72
C VAL A 7 -31.48 -21.58 -0.22
N ILE A 8 -30.41 -21.43 0.55
CA ILE A 8 -30.49 -21.00 1.96
C ILE A 8 -29.67 -19.72 2.13
N VAL A 9 -30.41 -18.61 2.06
CA VAL A 9 -30.27 -17.37 2.85
C VAL A 9 -28.84 -16.99 3.29
N GLY A 10 -28.23 -16.05 2.57
CA GLY A 10 -27.71 -14.77 3.09
C GLY A 10 -26.82 -14.71 4.34
N ILE A 11 -26.33 -15.81 4.90
CA ILE A 11 -25.39 -15.80 6.01
C ILE A 11 -24.00 -15.73 5.42
N LYS A 12 -23.40 -14.53 5.40
CA LYS A 12 -21.95 -14.39 5.26
C LYS A 12 -21.32 -15.22 6.38
N LEU A 13 -20.73 -16.35 6.02
CA LEU A 13 -19.91 -17.14 6.94
C LEU A 13 -18.91 -16.18 7.61
N PRO A 14 -18.74 -16.22 8.94
CA PRO A 14 -17.76 -15.38 9.61
C PRO A 14 -16.40 -15.61 8.95
N LYS A 15 -15.76 -14.53 8.49
CA LYS A 15 -14.37 -14.58 7.98
C LYS A 15 -13.54 -15.33 9.03
N LYS A 16 -12.98 -16.47 8.63
CA LYS A 16 -12.07 -17.28 9.45
C LYS A 16 -10.88 -16.40 9.80
N ASN A 17 -10.89 -15.83 11.01
CA ASN A 17 -9.96 -14.81 11.56
C ASN A 17 -9.62 -13.67 10.57
N PRO A 18 -10.23 -12.48 10.68
CA PRO A 18 -9.80 -11.34 9.86
C PRO A 18 -8.30 -11.10 10.08
N SER A 19 -7.54 -11.04 8.99
CA SER A 19 -6.12 -10.72 9.08
C SER A 19 -5.98 -9.32 9.66
N ILE A 20 -5.20 -9.21 10.73
CA ILE A 20 -4.85 -7.94 11.36
C ILE A 20 -3.83 -7.13 10.53
N ILE A 21 -3.34 -7.71 9.43
CA ILE A 21 -2.40 -7.09 8.51
C ILE A 21 -3.16 -6.64 7.26
N MET A 22 -3.03 -5.36 6.90
CA MET A 22 -3.59 -4.80 5.68
C MET A 22 -2.49 -4.36 4.71
N VAL A 23 -2.65 -4.67 3.43
CA VAL A 23 -1.83 -4.11 2.35
C VAL A 23 -2.68 -3.11 1.56
N LEU A 24 -2.30 -1.84 1.62
CA LEU A 24 -3.03 -0.71 1.07
C LEU A 24 -2.29 -0.12 -0.14
N GLY A 25 -2.91 -0.18 -1.31
CA GLY A 25 -2.40 0.45 -2.53
C GLY A 25 -2.96 1.85 -2.75
N VAL A 26 -2.09 2.86 -2.87
CA VAL A 26 -2.51 4.26 -3.03
C VAL A 26 -2.11 4.81 -4.42
N GLY A 27 -3.11 5.31 -5.15
CA GLY A 27 -2.94 5.80 -6.52
C GLY A 27 -2.73 4.67 -7.54
N GLY A 28 -2.36 5.03 -8.77
CA GLY A 28 -2.20 4.07 -9.87
C GLY A 28 -1.16 2.99 -9.60
N ALA A 29 0.09 3.37 -9.36
CA ALA A 29 1.18 2.41 -9.14
C ALA A 29 0.97 1.56 -7.87
N GLY A 30 0.55 2.18 -6.75
CA GLY A 30 0.24 1.43 -5.54
C GLY A 30 -0.93 0.46 -5.72
N GLY A 31 -1.97 0.89 -6.44
CA GLY A 31 -3.10 0.05 -6.81
C GLY A 31 -2.69 -1.12 -7.71
N ASN A 32 -1.85 -0.89 -8.72
CA ASN A 32 -1.35 -1.94 -9.61
C ASN A 32 -0.54 -2.99 -8.85
N ALA A 33 0.39 -2.55 -7.99
CA ALA A 33 1.17 -3.46 -7.15
C ALA A 33 0.26 -4.32 -6.25
N VAL A 34 -0.77 -3.73 -5.65
CA VAL A 34 -1.72 -4.45 -4.80
C VAL A 34 -2.65 -5.38 -5.57
N ASN A 35 -3.09 -4.98 -6.77
CA ASN A 35 -3.83 -5.86 -7.67
C ASN A 35 -2.99 -7.09 -8.02
N HIS A 36 -1.71 -6.87 -8.36
CA HIS A 36 -0.79 -7.95 -8.67
C HIS A 36 -0.60 -8.91 -7.49
N MET A 37 -0.41 -8.39 -6.27
CA MET A 37 -0.35 -9.20 -5.04
C MET A 37 -1.62 -10.03 -4.81
N TYR A 38 -2.78 -9.43 -5.08
CA TYR A 38 -4.08 -10.09 -4.96
C TYR A 38 -4.23 -11.23 -5.97
N ASP A 39 -3.85 -10.99 -7.23
CA ASP A 39 -3.93 -11.98 -8.31
C ASP A 39 -2.95 -13.15 -8.12
N LEU A 40 -1.80 -12.90 -7.47
CA LEU A 40 -0.88 -13.94 -7.03
C LEU A 40 -1.43 -14.82 -5.89
N GLY A 41 -2.58 -14.48 -5.31
CA GLY A 41 -3.24 -15.25 -4.27
C GLY A 41 -2.52 -15.21 -2.92
N ILE A 42 -1.84 -14.10 -2.59
CA ILE A 42 -1.26 -13.92 -1.26
C ILE A 42 -2.37 -13.99 -0.20
N THR A 43 -2.21 -14.89 0.77
CA THR A 43 -3.15 -15.11 1.86
C THR A 43 -2.73 -14.38 3.13
N ASP A 44 -3.58 -14.44 4.16
CA ASP A 44 -3.28 -13.93 5.50
C ASP A 44 -3.05 -12.41 5.60
N VAL A 45 -3.47 -11.66 4.59
CA VAL A 45 -3.53 -10.20 4.58
C VAL A 45 -4.87 -9.74 4.00
N THR A 46 -5.31 -8.56 4.42
CA THR A 46 -6.44 -7.88 3.82
C THR A 46 -5.94 -6.87 2.79
N PHE A 47 -6.45 -6.91 1.57
CA PHE A 47 -6.08 -5.96 0.52
C PHE A 47 -7.08 -4.80 0.44
N MET A 48 -6.55 -3.59 0.28
CA MET A 48 -7.33 -2.38 0.05
C MET A 48 -6.67 -1.51 -1.01
N VAL A 49 -7.46 -0.86 -1.85
CA VAL A 49 -6.98 0.14 -2.83
C VAL A 49 -7.68 1.47 -2.65
N CYS A 50 -6.92 2.55 -2.72
CA CYS A 50 -7.37 3.94 -2.66
C CYS A 50 -6.93 4.68 -3.92
N ASN A 51 -7.87 5.29 -4.64
CA ASN A 51 -7.51 6.06 -5.83
C ASN A 51 -8.46 7.24 -6.04
N THR A 52 -7.95 8.33 -6.61
CA THR A 52 -8.76 9.46 -7.09
C THR A 52 -9.35 9.19 -8.47
N ASP A 53 -8.81 8.23 -9.21
CA ASP A 53 -9.33 7.81 -10.51
C ASP A 53 -10.32 6.66 -10.33
N ARG A 54 -11.60 6.93 -10.63
CA ARG A 54 -12.67 5.94 -10.48
C ARG A 54 -12.58 4.79 -11.48
N GLN A 55 -12.06 5.04 -12.68
CA GLN A 55 -11.92 3.97 -13.69
C GLN A 55 -10.89 2.95 -13.22
N ALA A 56 -9.73 3.45 -12.77
CA ALA A 56 -8.68 2.59 -12.20
C ALA A 56 -9.17 1.82 -10.97
N LEU A 57 -9.95 2.47 -10.10
CA LEU A 57 -10.51 1.83 -8.90
C LEU A 57 -11.52 0.73 -9.27
N ASN A 58 -12.41 0.98 -10.23
CA ASN A 58 -13.40 0.00 -10.67
C ASN A 58 -12.75 -1.22 -11.32
N ALA A 59 -11.69 -1.03 -12.10
CA ALA A 59 -10.96 -2.12 -12.76
C ALA A 59 -10.17 -3.03 -11.80
N SER A 60 -9.87 -2.59 -10.58
CA SER A 60 -9.15 -3.39 -9.60
C SER A 60 -9.94 -4.66 -9.19
N PRO A 61 -9.31 -5.84 -9.08
CA PRO A 61 -9.94 -7.05 -8.57
C PRO A 61 -10.09 -7.06 -7.04
N VAL A 62 -9.47 -6.10 -6.34
CA VAL A 62 -9.39 -6.05 -4.88
C VAL A 62 -10.77 -5.73 -4.28
N PRO A 63 -11.25 -6.47 -3.25
CA PRO A 63 -12.59 -6.28 -2.70
C PRO A 63 -12.81 -4.94 -1.99
N ILE A 64 -11.81 -4.47 -1.24
CA ILE A 64 -11.92 -3.23 -0.47
C ILE A 64 -11.38 -2.07 -1.30
N LYS A 65 -12.27 -1.17 -1.69
CA LYS A 65 -11.97 -0.02 -2.53
C LYS A 65 -12.44 1.24 -1.84
N VAL A 66 -11.60 2.27 -1.82
CA VAL A 66 -11.98 3.60 -1.35
C VAL A 66 -11.71 4.63 -2.43
N GLN A 67 -12.77 5.31 -2.83
CA GLN A 67 -12.70 6.43 -3.76
C GLN A 67 -12.19 7.65 -3.01
N LEU A 68 -11.09 8.25 -3.48
CA LEU A 68 -10.57 9.50 -2.94
C LEU A 68 -11.16 10.67 -3.71
N GLY A 69 -11.81 11.61 -3.02
CA GLY A 69 -12.48 12.75 -3.65
C GLY A 69 -13.51 12.36 -4.71
N GLU A 70 -13.72 13.21 -5.71
CA GLU A 70 -14.83 13.08 -6.68
C GLU A 70 -14.65 12.03 -7.80
N GLY A 71 -13.50 11.36 -7.90
CA GLY A 71 -13.29 10.31 -8.92
C GLY A 71 -12.74 10.78 -10.27
N LEU A 72 -12.30 12.03 -10.39
CA LEU A 72 -11.78 12.64 -11.63
C LEU A 72 -10.25 12.53 -11.79
N GLY A 73 -9.55 11.96 -10.82
CA GLY A 73 -8.09 11.91 -10.78
C GLY A 73 -7.43 13.18 -10.23
N ALA A 74 -6.20 13.05 -9.75
CA ALA A 74 -5.43 14.16 -9.18
C ALA A 74 -4.66 15.00 -10.23
N GLY A 75 -4.69 14.64 -11.52
CA GLY A 75 -4.05 15.42 -12.59
C GLY A 75 -2.54 15.67 -12.40
N ASN A 76 -1.82 14.70 -11.81
CA ASN A 76 -0.41 14.82 -11.46
C ASN A 76 -0.06 15.96 -10.47
N ASP A 77 -1.04 16.38 -9.66
CA ASP A 77 -0.87 17.35 -8.58
C ASP A 77 -0.98 16.66 -7.21
N PRO A 78 0.12 16.55 -6.44
CA PRO A 78 0.11 16.00 -5.10
C PRO A 78 -0.82 16.73 -4.12
N ASN A 79 -1.07 18.03 -4.31
CA ASN A 79 -1.96 18.77 -3.42
C ASN A 79 -3.42 18.32 -3.59
N LYS A 80 -3.84 18.05 -4.84
CA LYS A 80 -5.17 17.47 -5.11
C LYS A 80 -5.30 16.06 -4.52
N GLY A 81 -4.27 15.23 -4.67
CA GLY A 81 -4.25 13.90 -4.05
C GLY A 81 -4.35 13.95 -2.53
N ARG A 82 -3.64 14.88 -1.90
CA ARG A 82 -3.69 15.12 -0.45
C ARG A 82 -5.08 15.56 0.01
N GLN A 83 -5.66 16.55 -0.66
CA GLN A 83 -6.99 17.08 -0.32
C GLN A 83 -8.07 16.00 -0.45
N ALA A 84 -8.04 15.24 -1.55
CA ALA A 84 -8.96 14.13 -1.76
C ALA A 84 -8.84 13.03 -0.67
N ALA A 85 -7.63 12.79 -0.15
CA ALA A 85 -7.45 11.84 0.95
C ALA A 85 -7.96 12.38 2.30
N ILE A 86 -7.86 13.69 2.53
CA ILE A 86 -8.41 14.33 3.73
C ILE A 86 -9.94 14.25 3.73
N GLU A 87 -10.56 14.52 2.58
CA GLU A 87 -12.02 14.46 2.41
C GLU A 87 -12.58 13.06 2.59
N SER A 88 -11.80 12.03 2.21
CA SER A 88 -12.20 10.62 2.30
C SER A 88 -11.63 9.91 3.53
N LEU A 89 -11.09 10.63 4.52
CA LEU A 89 -10.35 10.03 5.61
C LEU A 89 -11.21 9.14 6.51
N ASP A 90 -12.47 9.55 6.75
CA ASP A 90 -13.42 8.82 7.58
C ASP A 90 -13.70 7.43 7.00
N ASP A 91 -13.87 7.32 5.68
CA ASP A 91 -14.07 6.04 5.00
C ASP A 91 -12.85 5.13 5.15
N ILE A 92 -11.65 5.68 5.00
CA ILE A 92 -10.40 4.93 5.12
C ILE A 92 -10.24 4.37 6.55
N VAL A 93 -10.49 5.22 7.53
CA VAL A 93 -10.44 4.86 8.95
C VAL A 93 -11.46 3.78 9.28
N LEU A 94 -12.69 3.93 8.79
CA LEU A 94 -13.75 2.94 8.97
C LEU A 94 -13.31 1.58 8.42
N ARG A 95 -12.61 1.51 7.28
CA ARG A 95 -12.07 0.25 6.75
C ARG A 95 -11.01 -0.36 7.65
N PHE A 96 -10.09 0.45 8.20
CA PHE A 96 -9.11 -0.05 9.15
C PHE A 96 -9.76 -0.68 10.39
N GLU A 97 -10.79 -0.03 10.93
CA GLU A 97 -11.53 -0.50 12.11
C GLU A 97 -12.34 -1.76 11.83
N GLN A 98 -13.11 -1.79 10.72
CA GLN A 98 -13.94 -2.93 10.32
C GLN A 98 -13.13 -4.21 10.11
N GLU A 99 -11.93 -4.08 9.55
CA GLU A 99 -11.04 -5.22 9.31
C GLU A 99 -10.13 -5.52 10.51
N GLY A 100 -10.24 -4.77 11.62
CA GLY A 100 -9.45 -5.01 12.83
C GLY A 100 -7.94 -4.79 12.63
N THR A 101 -7.57 -3.88 11.74
CA THR A 101 -6.19 -3.66 11.28
C THR A 101 -5.28 -3.24 12.45
N LYS A 102 -4.18 -3.98 12.66
CA LYS A 102 -3.12 -3.69 13.63
C LYS A 102 -1.79 -3.33 12.96
N MET A 103 -1.62 -3.73 11.71
CA MET A 103 -0.49 -3.35 10.87
C MET A 103 -0.97 -3.02 9.46
N VAL A 104 -0.40 -1.98 8.85
CA VAL A 104 -0.69 -1.60 7.47
C VAL A 104 0.59 -1.36 6.66
N PHE A 105 0.65 -1.95 5.48
CA PHE A 105 1.63 -1.62 4.45
C PHE A 105 1.02 -0.60 3.49
N VAL A 106 1.53 0.62 3.48
CA VAL A 106 1.09 1.68 2.56
C VAL A 106 1.99 1.64 1.33
N THR A 107 1.46 1.17 0.21
CA THR A 107 2.18 1.06 -1.06
C THR A 107 1.81 2.21 -2.00
N ALA A 108 2.81 2.85 -2.60
CA ALA A 108 2.58 3.95 -3.54
C ALA A 108 3.77 4.16 -4.48
N GLY A 109 3.48 4.55 -5.73
CA GLY A 109 4.49 5.12 -6.62
C GLY A 109 4.58 6.63 -6.43
N MET A 110 5.77 7.11 -6.05
CA MET A 110 6.03 8.51 -5.80
C MET A 110 6.23 9.30 -7.09
N GLY A 111 5.94 10.60 -7.02
CA GLY A 111 6.06 11.54 -8.13
C GLY A 111 4.76 11.77 -8.90
N GLY A 112 3.76 10.90 -8.76
CA GLY A 112 2.40 11.15 -9.27
C GLY A 112 1.61 12.15 -8.43
N GLY A 113 0.33 12.36 -8.75
CA GLY A 113 -0.57 13.18 -7.91
C GLY A 113 -1.12 12.42 -6.71
N THR A 114 -1.85 11.33 -6.96
CA THR A 114 -2.59 10.60 -5.93
C THR A 114 -1.67 9.94 -4.91
N GLY A 115 -0.75 9.06 -5.35
CA GLY A 115 0.14 8.33 -4.44
C GLY A 115 0.96 9.28 -3.55
N THR A 116 1.66 10.24 -4.18
CA THR A 116 2.50 11.23 -3.49
C THR A 116 1.74 12.07 -2.47
N GLY A 117 0.51 12.48 -2.80
CA GLY A 117 -0.30 13.35 -1.95
C GLY A 117 -1.07 12.62 -0.85
N ALA A 118 -1.68 11.49 -1.20
CA ALA A 118 -2.59 10.75 -0.33
C ALA A 118 -1.86 9.82 0.63
N ALA A 119 -0.77 9.15 0.20
CA ALA A 119 -0.09 8.16 1.03
C ALA A 119 0.38 8.71 2.39
N PRO A 120 0.99 9.92 2.48
CA PRO A 120 1.36 10.49 3.78
C PRO A 120 0.16 10.76 4.71
N VAL A 121 -0.98 11.16 4.15
CA VAL A 121 -2.22 11.44 4.92
C VAL A 121 -2.76 10.14 5.51
N ILE A 122 -2.83 9.09 4.69
CA ILE A 122 -3.37 7.81 5.10
C ILE A 122 -2.45 7.14 6.13
N ALA A 123 -1.13 7.17 5.89
CA ALA A 123 -0.13 6.68 6.83
C ALA A 123 -0.24 7.37 8.19
N LYS A 124 -0.41 8.70 8.19
CA LYS A 124 -0.61 9.46 9.42
C LYS A 124 -1.85 8.98 10.17
N ALA A 125 -2.98 8.83 9.47
CA ALA A 125 -4.23 8.42 10.10
C ALA A 125 -4.17 7.01 10.70
N ALA A 126 -3.45 6.08 10.06
CA ALA A 126 -3.19 4.76 10.61
C ALA A 126 -2.30 4.83 11.86
N ARG A 127 -1.20 5.58 11.78
CA ARG A 127 -0.24 5.73 12.89
C ARG A 127 -0.84 6.40 14.12
N ASP A 128 -1.63 7.46 13.92
CA ASP A 128 -2.35 8.16 15.00
C ASP A 128 -3.33 7.22 15.76
N ARG A 129 -3.74 6.11 15.13
CA ARG A 129 -4.61 5.07 15.70
C ARG A 129 -3.83 3.88 16.28
N GLY A 130 -2.50 3.99 16.37
CA GLY A 130 -1.64 2.94 16.92
C GLY A 130 -1.40 1.74 16.00
N ILE A 131 -1.84 1.82 14.74
CA ILE A 131 -1.57 0.80 13.72
C ILE A 131 -0.09 0.90 13.34
N LEU A 132 0.62 -0.23 13.40
CA LEU A 132 2.01 -0.32 12.93
C LEU A 132 2.05 -0.03 11.44
N THR A 133 2.66 1.08 11.05
CA THR A 133 2.53 1.61 9.68
C THR A 133 3.87 1.52 8.95
N VAL A 134 3.92 0.72 7.89
CA VAL A 134 5.12 0.56 7.05
C VAL A 134 4.85 1.15 5.67
N GLY A 135 5.63 2.13 5.24
CA GLY A 135 5.58 2.63 3.86
C GLY A 135 6.45 1.78 2.95
N ILE A 136 5.93 1.35 1.80
CA ILE A 136 6.71 0.67 0.76
C ILE A 136 6.49 1.42 -0.56
N VAL A 137 7.48 2.18 -1.01
CA VAL A 137 7.29 3.12 -2.12
C VAL A 137 8.35 3.00 -3.20
N THR A 138 7.94 3.27 -4.44
CA THR A 138 8.85 3.37 -5.58
C THR A 138 9.13 4.83 -5.90
N LEU A 139 10.39 5.15 -6.19
CA LEU A 139 10.80 6.43 -6.75
C LEU A 139 10.86 6.32 -8.28
N PRO A 140 10.43 7.37 -9.01
CA PRO A 140 10.33 7.33 -10.47
C PRO A 140 11.71 7.20 -11.11
N PHE A 141 11.75 6.75 -12.37
CA PHE A 141 12.98 6.80 -13.16
C PHE A 141 13.40 8.25 -13.40
N HIS A 142 14.71 8.52 -13.47
CA HIS A 142 15.19 9.87 -13.84
C HIS A 142 14.66 10.33 -15.20
N ALA A 143 14.41 9.39 -16.11
CA ALA A 143 13.85 9.63 -17.43
C ALA A 143 12.38 10.13 -17.42
N GLU A 144 11.63 9.94 -16.33
CA GLU A 144 10.25 10.44 -16.22
C GLU A 144 10.15 11.95 -15.98
N GLY A 145 11.30 12.62 -15.81
CA GLY A 145 11.42 14.08 -15.79
C GLY A 145 11.53 14.69 -14.39
N ARG A 146 12.22 15.83 -14.35
CA ARG A 146 12.62 16.52 -13.10
C ARG A 146 11.47 16.84 -12.17
N LYS A 147 10.34 17.32 -12.72
CA LYS A 147 9.14 17.66 -11.94
C LYS A 147 8.64 16.45 -11.12
N ARG A 148 8.65 15.25 -11.71
CA ARG A 148 8.17 14.02 -11.08
C ARG A 148 9.12 13.58 -9.96
N VAL A 149 10.43 13.70 -10.19
CA VAL A 149 11.46 13.43 -9.18
C VAL A 149 11.34 14.39 -8.00
N ASP A 150 11.18 15.69 -8.24
CA ASP A 150 11.03 16.70 -7.19
C ASP A 150 9.75 16.48 -6.36
N GLN A 151 8.64 16.15 -7.03
CA GLN A 151 7.40 15.74 -6.35
C GLN A 151 7.59 14.49 -5.51
N ALA A 152 8.30 13.49 -6.04
CA ALA A 152 8.57 12.23 -5.35
C ALA A 152 9.39 12.45 -4.07
N ASN A 153 10.46 13.24 -4.13
CA ASN A 153 11.31 13.53 -2.98
C ASN A 153 10.52 14.24 -1.87
N ARG A 154 9.71 15.24 -2.21
CA ARG A 154 8.85 15.94 -1.25
C ARG A 154 7.81 15.01 -0.61
N GLY A 155 7.16 14.16 -1.43
CA GLY A 155 6.21 13.16 -0.92
C GLY A 155 6.87 12.13 -0.02
N LEU A 156 8.09 11.71 -0.34
CA LEU A 156 8.88 10.76 0.45
C LEU A 156 9.24 11.33 1.82
N GLU A 157 9.71 12.58 1.88
CA GLU A 157 10.01 13.27 3.14
C GLU A 157 8.77 13.39 4.03
N GLU A 158 7.62 13.72 3.44
CA GLU A 158 6.35 13.79 4.13
C GLU A 158 5.91 12.41 4.64
N LEU A 159 6.00 11.37 3.81
CA LEU A 159 5.65 10.01 4.20
C LEU A 159 6.53 9.51 5.35
N ARG A 160 7.84 9.78 5.29
CA ARG A 160 8.82 9.37 6.33
C ARG A 160 8.44 9.86 7.72
N LYS A 161 7.80 11.02 7.84
CA LYS A 161 7.35 11.57 9.13
C LYS A 161 6.12 10.84 9.70
N ASN A 162 5.41 10.09 8.86
CA ASN A 162 4.08 9.54 9.14
C ASN A 162 4.03 7.99 9.13
N VAL A 163 5.19 7.33 9.00
CA VAL A 163 5.32 5.87 9.06
C VAL A 163 6.27 5.47 10.19
N ASP A 164 6.14 4.25 10.69
CA ASP A 164 7.07 3.67 11.67
C ASP A 164 8.31 3.08 10.98
N SER A 165 8.19 2.64 9.73
CA SER A 165 9.30 2.19 8.89
C SER A 165 9.02 2.51 7.42
N LEU A 166 10.07 2.68 6.62
CA LEU A 166 9.98 3.08 5.22
C LEU A 166 10.95 2.27 4.36
N VAL A 167 10.40 1.53 3.39
CA VAL A 167 11.14 0.85 2.34
C VAL A 167 11.03 1.67 1.07
N VAL A 168 12.19 2.02 0.50
CA VAL A 168 12.28 2.85 -0.71
C VAL A 168 12.94 2.06 -1.82
N ILE A 169 12.22 1.88 -2.92
CA ILE A 169 12.69 1.17 -4.11
C ILE A 169 12.97 2.21 -5.18
N HIS A 170 14.21 2.26 -5.67
CA HIS A 170 14.60 3.15 -6.75
C HIS A 170 14.42 2.43 -8.09
N ASN A 171 13.52 2.91 -8.93
CA ASN A 171 13.26 2.26 -10.22
C ASN A 171 14.50 2.24 -11.13
N ASP A 172 15.41 3.22 -11.03
CA ASP A 172 16.67 3.18 -11.80
C ASP A 172 17.56 1.99 -11.44
N ASN A 173 17.42 1.42 -10.24
CA ASN A 173 18.16 0.22 -9.86
C ASN A 173 17.58 -1.02 -10.56
N ILE A 174 16.28 -1.04 -10.88
CA ILE A 174 15.63 -2.11 -11.65
C ILE A 174 16.22 -2.14 -13.05
N ALA A 175 16.37 -0.99 -13.71
CA ALA A 175 16.99 -0.90 -15.04
C ALA A 175 18.46 -1.38 -15.04
N LYS A 176 19.19 -1.19 -13.94
CA LYS A 176 20.58 -1.68 -13.83
C LYS A 176 20.67 -3.19 -13.65
N ILE A 177 19.71 -3.80 -12.96
CA ILE A 177 19.71 -5.24 -12.64
C ILE A 177 19.18 -6.06 -13.83
N TYR A 178 18.12 -5.59 -14.48
CA TYR A 178 17.42 -6.33 -15.54
C TYR A 178 17.77 -5.87 -16.97
N GLY A 179 18.58 -4.82 -17.10
CA GLY A 179 18.98 -4.24 -18.38
C GLY A 179 17.94 -3.27 -18.94
N SER A 180 18.10 -2.90 -20.22
CA SER A 180 17.21 -1.97 -20.92
C SER A 180 15.88 -2.65 -21.27
N LEU A 181 14.94 -2.66 -20.34
CA LEU A 181 13.57 -3.08 -20.56
C LEU A 181 12.71 -1.92 -21.10
N PRO A 182 11.65 -2.20 -21.88
CA PRO A 182 10.57 -1.25 -22.09
C PRO A 182 10.02 -0.75 -20.76
N LEU A 183 9.61 0.53 -20.70
CA LEU A 183 9.19 1.18 -19.46
C LEU A 183 8.04 0.43 -18.76
N GLU A 184 7.12 -0.13 -19.53
CA GLU A 184 5.98 -0.93 -19.02
C GLU A 184 6.44 -2.22 -18.33
N GLU A 185 7.39 -2.95 -18.92
CA GLU A 185 7.96 -4.16 -18.32
C GLU A 185 8.75 -3.83 -17.04
N ALA A 186 9.42 -2.68 -17.01
CA ALA A 186 10.15 -2.22 -15.84
C ALA A 186 9.23 -1.87 -14.66
N PHE A 187 8.00 -1.37 -14.93
CA PHE A 187 6.98 -1.19 -13.90
C PHE A 187 6.51 -2.52 -13.32
N GLY A 188 6.28 -3.53 -14.17
CA GLY A 188 5.93 -4.87 -13.70
C GLY A 188 6.99 -5.46 -12.76
N LYS A 189 8.28 -5.23 -13.03
CA LYS A 189 9.37 -5.64 -12.13
C LYS A 189 9.37 -4.87 -10.80
N ALA A 190 8.98 -3.60 -10.81
CA ALA A 190 8.81 -2.85 -9.57
C ALA A 190 7.67 -3.42 -8.72
N ASP A 191 6.58 -3.80 -9.36
CA ASP A 191 5.43 -4.44 -8.70
C ASP A 191 5.80 -5.82 -8.12
N ASP A 192 6.60 -6.63 -8.83
CA ASP A 192 7.16 -7.90 -8.30
C ASP A 192 7.98 -7.67 -7.01
N ILE A 193 8.82 -6.64 -6.99
CA ILE A 193 9.65 -6.30 -5.82
C ILE A 193 8.78 -5.81 -4.66
N LEU A 194 7.77 -4.96 -4.93
CA LEU A 194 6.81 -4.51 -3.93
C LEU A 194 6.05 -5.70 -3.32
N ALA A 195 5.57 -6.62 -4.17
CA ALA A 195 4.86 -7.83 -3.74
C ALA A 195 5.75 -8.70 -2.86
N THR A 196 7.01 -8.90 -3.26
CA THR A 196 7.99 -9.69 -2.48
C THR A 196 8.26 -9.05 -1.12
N ALA A 197 8.43 -7.72 -1.07
CA ALA A 197 8.67 -7.00 0.19
C ALA A 197 7.47 -7.08 1.13
N ALA A 198 6.25 -6.84 0.63
CA ALA A 198 5.03 -6.93 1.42
C ALA A 198 4.77 -8.36 1.91
N LYS A 199 4.90 -9.35 1.02
CA LYS A 199 4.74 -10.77 1.33
C LYS A 199 5.75 -11.25 2.36
N GLY A 200 7.03 -10.91 2.20
CA GLY A 200 8.09 -11.34 3.11
C GLY A 200 7.85 -10.87 4.56
N ILE A 201 7.44 -9.61 4.73
CA ILE A 201 7.15 -9.07 6.07
C ILE A 201 5.86 -9.68 6.63
N ALA A 202 4.82 -9.86 5.80
CA ALA A 202 3.57 -10.48 6.23
C ALA A 202 3.76 -11.95 6.64
N GLU A 203 4.53 -12.74 5.88
CA GLU A 203 4.79 -14.15 6.18
C GLU A 203 5.63 -14.33 7.44
N LEU A 204 6.63 -13.47 7.68
CA LEU A 204 7.47 -13.53 8.88
C LEU A 204 6.62 -13.37 10.15
N ILE A 205 5.71 -12.39 10.14
CA ILE A 205 4.82 -12.11 11.28
C ILE A 205 3.78 -13.23 11.46
N THR A 206 3.31 -13.84 10.36
CA THR A 206 2.22 -14.83 10.41
C THR A 206 2.70 -16.25 10.75
N ARG A 207 3.90 -16.65 10.31
CA ARG A 207 4.41 -18.02 10.49
C ARG A 207 4.88 -18.34 11.91
N GLU A 208 5.34 -17.36 12.68
CA GLU A 208 5.95 -17.62 14.00
C GLU A 208 4.94 -17.77 15.15
N GLY A 209 3.63 -17.58 14.92
CA GLY A 209 2.56 -17.95 15.86
C GLY A 209 2.52 -17.18 17.20
N ASN A 210 3.55 -16.38 17.51
CA ASN A 210 3.68 -15.59 18.73
C ASN A 210 3.47 -14.11 18.43
N LEU A 211 2.26 -13.77 17.97
CA LEU A 211 1.86 -12.42 17.56
C LEU A 211 2.26 -11.34 18.60
N ASN A 212 2.16 -11.63 19.89
CA ASN A 212 2.36 -10.62 20.93
C ASN A 212 3.84 -10.25 21.19
N VAL A 213 4.79 -11.14 20.89
CA VAL A 213 6.23 -10.90 21.13
C VAL A 213 6.86 -10.19 19.94
N ASP A 214 6.46 -10.54 18.72
CA ASP A 214 7.10 -10.04 17.49
C ASP A 214 6.65 -8.61 17.11
N PHE A 215 5.40 -8.19 17.39
CA PHE A 215 5.00 -6.79 17.16
C PHE A 215 5.82 -5.78 17.96
N ALA A 216 6.32 -6.16 19.15
CA ALA A 216 7.21 -5.32 19.93
C ALA A 216 8.59 -5.18 19.28
N ASP A 217 9.07 -6.26 18.65
CA ASP A 217 10.36 -6.29 17.96
C ASP A 217 10.31 -5.62 16.58
N VAL A 218 9.23 -5.74 15.81
CA VAL A 218 9.05 -4.95 14.57
C VAL A 218 8.93 -3.45 14.90
N ARG A 219 8.26 -3.09 16.00
CA ARG A 219 8.24 -1.69 16.49
C ARG A 219 9.63 -1.21 16.93
N SER A 220 10.47 -2.09 17.47
CA SER A 220 11.84 -1.74 17.89
C SER A 220 12.77 -1.59 16.68
N TRP A 221 12.62 -2.44 15.65
CA TRP A 221 13.38 -2.37 14.39
C TRP A 221 13.03 -1.13 13.56
N GLY A 222 11.75 -0.77 13.43
CA GLY A 222 11.32 0.44 12.71
C GLY A 222 11.84 1.74 13.32
N ARG A 223 12.06 1.77 14.64
CA ARG A 223 12.69 2.91 15.33
C ARG A 223 14.20 2.96 15.18
N ALA A 224 14.85 1.85 14.85
CA ALA A 224 16.27 1.77 14.57
C ALA A 224 16.57 2.09 13.10
N GLY A 225 16.38 3.36 12.72
CA GLY A 225 17.18 3.94 11.63
C GLY A 225 18.67 3.83 11.96
N PRO A 226 19.59 3.89 10.98
CA PRO A 226 20.98 3.50 11.15
C PRO A 226 21.68 4.41 12.16
N ALA A 227 21.72 3.96 13.41
CA ALA A 227 22.49 4.54 14.49
C ALA A 227 23.41 3.44 15.04
N ALA A 228 24.44 3.10 14.28
CA ALA A 228 25.70 2.58 14.80
C ALA A 228 26.71 2.39 13.66
N LYS A 229 28.00 2.67 13.79
CA LYS A 229 28.81 3.33 14.80
C LYS A 229 30.16 3.55 14.11
N THR A 230 30.74 4.72 14.29
CA THR A 230 32.16 4.97 14.04
C THR A 230 32.97 3.96 14.85
N ARG A 231 33.80 3.15 14.17
CA ARG A 231 35.14 2.74 14.59
C ARG A 231 35.87 2.11 13.40
#